data_AF-A0A2V8LC49-F1
#
_entry.id   AF-A0A2V8LC49-F1
#
_cell.length_a   1.000
_cell.length_b   1.000
_cell.length_c   1.000
_cell.angle_alpha   90.00
_cell.angle_beta   90.00
_cell.angle_gamma   90.00
#
_symmetry.space_group_name_H-M   'P 1'
#
loop_
_entity.id
_entity.type
_entity.pdbx_description
1 polymer ?
#
loop_
_entity_poly.entity_id
_entity_poly.type
_entity_poly.pdbx_seq_one_letter_code
_entity_poly.pdbx_strand_id
1 'polypeptide(L)'
;MPTSTQRELDLKDFPAGTVTEFTTLVCLACTFDIFTKQLGLAPRTAFSEIKRHTPTIEELTSRNAMRPYFDSEEKHPHCPYCGAAKRWLARFDTYVIEGGKTTDAPRRALIKKLPTTGEQFAIVEKKSDSRAVLFEWLDTLGVNLDLNDETWLLDATRKYLARRDPKTNWEDVFTKVRVARRSSRVTEGYEVDGSRLFLAPRIYAEAIVIQYLVSRSHAHGGLTSEGRLTLMELIRRLRYFGYLEQIGITEREPGEVFEKLIDHLAATHDWSRVSGGKPAKKVSTGSGSDRVSRSKKSIKKASKTRKSKTAQPEPDEIISEPVKLHYLIDRRDFLEKVKSVYASYAA
;
A
#
# COMPACT_ATOMS: atom_id res chain seq x y z
N MET A 1 -17.40 6.43 8.04
CA MET A 1 -17.38 4.95 7.95
C MET A 1 -18.56 4.55 7.10
N PRO A 2 -18.38 3.95 5.90
CA PRO A 2 -19.42 3.05 5.46
C PRO A 2 -19.57 2.04 6.59
N THR A 3 -20.75 2.01 7.20
CA THR A 3 -21.19 0.94 8.07
C THR A 3 -20.86 -0.38 7.38
N SER A 4 -20.62 -1.44 8.14
CA SER A 4 -20.38 -2.81 7.70
C SER A 4 -21.53 -3.40 6.85
N THR A 5 -21.91 -2.75 5.76
CA THR A 5 -22.85 -3.22 4.75
C THR A 5 -22.12 -4.25 3.92
N GLN A 6 -22.19 -5.49 4.42
CA GLN A 6 -21.91 -6.74 3.73
C GLN A 6 -20.55 -6.77 3.01
N ARG A 7 -19.47 -6.90 3.79
CA ARG A 7 -18.25 -7.50 3.24
C ARG A 7 -18.59 -8.93 2.84
N GLU A 8 -18.74 -9.17 1.54
CA GLU A 8 -19.03 -10.51 1.02
C GLU A 8 -17.80 -11.43 1.10
N LEU A 9 -16.59 -10.86 1.15
CA LEU A 9 -15.34 -11.58 1.40
C LEU A 9 -14.91 -11.46 2.87
N ASP A 10 -14.51 -12.59 3.45
CA ASP A 10 -13.93 -12.63 4.80
C ASP A 10 -12.45 -12.27 4.76
N LEU A 11 -12.12 -11.09 5.27
CA LEU A 11 -10.76 -10.53 5.31
C LEU A 11 -10.18 -10.50 6.74
N LYS A 12 -10.82 -11.16 7.71
CA LYS A 12 -10.42 -11.11 9.12
C LYS A 12 -9.03 -11.69 9.40
N ASP A 13 -8.59 -12.62 8.57
CA ASP A 13 -7.28 -13.26 8.70
C ASP A 13 -6.12 -12.35 8.25
N PHE A 14 -6.43 -11.20 7.63
CA PHE A 14 -5.41 -10.25 7.19
C PHE A 14 -5.10 -9.21 8.27
N PRO A 15 -3.81 -8.86 8.45
CA PRO A 15 -3.41 -7.72 9.25
C PRO A 15 -4.14 -6.43 8.87
N ALA A 16 -4.45 -5.59 9.86
CA ALA A 16 -5.06 -4.30 9.61
C ALA A 16 -4.16 -3.43 8.73
N GLY A 17 -4.73 -2.82 7.69
CA GLY A 17 -4.01 -1.91 6.80
C GLY A 17 -3.08 -2.58 5.77
N THR A 18 -3.05 -3.92 5.67
CA THR A 18 -2.36 -4.63 4.57
C THR A 18 -3.26 -4.96 3.37
N VAL A 19 -4.56 -4.70 3.53
CA VAL A 19 -5.54 -4.83 2.46
C VAL A 19 -6.15 -3.45 2.21
N THR A 20 -6.11 -3.04 0.96
CA THR A 20 -6.73 -1.82 0.46
C THR A 20 -7.97 -2.20 -0.34
N GLU A 21 -9.10 -1.56 -0.04
CA GLU A 21 -10.39 -1.79 -0.68
C GLU A 21 -10.81 -0.52 -1.42
N PHE A 22 -11.24 -0.66 -2.67
CA PHE A 22 -11.89 0.42 -3.41
C PHE A 22 -12.89 -0.15 -4.43
N THR A 23 -13.86 0.68 -4.80
CA THR A 23 -14.93 0.31 -5.73
C THR A 23 -14.93 1.25 -6.92
N THR A 24 -14.82 0.71 -8.12
CA THR A 24 -14.93 1.47 -9.37
C THR A 24 -16.26 1.12 -10.04
N LEU A 25 -17.01 2.10 -10.52
CA LEU A 25 -18.24 1.86 -11.29
C LEU A 25 -17.99 1.97 -12.78
N VAL A 26 -18.70 1.18 -13.58
CA VAL A 26 -18.73 1.28 -15.05
C VAL A 26 -20.16 1.50 -15.54
N CYS A 27 -20.34 2.43 -16.48
CA CYS A 27 -21.61 2.58 -17.17
C CYS A 27 -21.75 1.57 -18.32
N LEU A 28 -22.57 0.53 -18.12
CA LEU A 28 -22.78 -0.50 -19.13
C LEU A 28 -23.51 0.01 -20.38
N ALA A 29 -24.35 1.04 -20.25
CA ALA A 29 -24.99 1.68 -21.40
C ALA A 29 -23.96 2.35 -22.32
N CYS A 30 -23.00 3.11 -21.74
CA CYS A 30 -21.89 3.68 -22.50
C CYS A 30 -21.05 2.59 -23.17
N THR A 31 -20.72 1.53 -22.42
CA THR A 31 -19.92 0.43 -22.96
C THR A 31 -20.65 -0.25 -24.11
N PHE A 32 -21.94 -0.59 -23.97
CA PHE A 32 -22.72 -1.17 -25.06
C PHE A 32 -22.80 -0.26 -26.29
N ASP A 33 -22.99 1.04 -26.10
CA ASP A 33 -23.02 2.02 -27.18
C ASP A 33 -21.68 2.11 -27.92
N ILE A 34 -20.55 2.03 -27.22
CA ILE A 34 -19.22 1.96 -27.85
C ILE A 34 -19.12 0.72 -28.75
N PHE A 35 -19.45 -0.47 -28.23
CA PHE A 35 -19.34 -1.70 -29.02
C PHE A 35 -20.31 -1.75 -30.19
N THR A 36 -21.53 -1.24 -30.03
CA THR A 36 -22.57 -1.34 -31.08
C THR A 36 -22.52 -0.19 -32.07
N LYS A 37 -22.48 1.07 -31.61
CA LYS A 37 -22.58 2.26 -32.47
C LYS A 37 -21.22 2.67 -33.05
N GLN A 38 -20.16 2.60 -32.25
CA GLN A 38 -18.83 3.04 -32.70
C GLN A 38 -18.06 1.92 -33.41
N LEU A 39 -18.12 0.70 -32.87
CA LEU A 39 -17.42 -0.46 -33.44
C LEU A 39 -18.29 -1.31 -34.39
N GLY A 40 -19.58 -0.99 -34.53
CA GLY A 40 -20.48 -1.64 -35.49
C GLY A 40 -20.80 -3.11 -35.18
N LEU A 41 -20.61 -3.55 -33.93
CA LEU A 41 -20.85 -4.95 -33.55
C LEU A 41 -22.34 -5.21 -33.34
N ALA A 42 -22.80 -6.38 -33.79
CA ALA A 42 -24.15 -6.84 -33.48
C ALA A 42 -24.34 -6.98 -31.95
N PRO A 43 -25.54 -6.69 -31.39
CA PRO A 43 -25.77 -6.70 -29.95
C PRO A 43 -25.35 -7.99 -29.23
N ARG A 44 -25.56 -9.15 -29.84
CA ARG A 44 -25.14 -10.46 -29.30
C ARG A 44 -23.62 -10.62 -29.25
N THR A 45 -22.92 -10.09 -30.25
CA THR A 45 -21.46 -10.07 -30.31
C THR A 45 -20.93 -9.08 -29.26
N ALA A 46 -21.49 -7.87 -29.18
CA ALA A 46 -21.15 -6.88 -28.16
C ALA A 46 -21.33 -7.45 -26.74
N PHE A 47 -22.43 -8.14 -26.45
CA PHE A 47 -22.62 -8.83 -25.17
C PHE A 47 -21.53 -9.86 -24.88
N SER A 48 -21.18 -10.68 -25.87
CA SER A 48 -20.17 -11.73 -25.70
C SER A 48 -18.78 -11.14 -25.42
N GLU A 49 -18.44 -10.04 -26.09
CA GLU A 49 -17.20 -9.28 -25.85
C GLU A 49 -17.20 -8.61 -24.48
N ILE A 50 -18.27 -7.89 -24.13
CA ILE A 50 -18.39 -7.23 -22.82
C ILE A 50 -18.37 -8.25 -21.68
N LYS A 51 -18.95 -9.44 -21.87
CA LYS A 51 -18.91 -10.50 -20.85
C LYS A 51 -17.49 -11.01 -20.59
N ARG A 52 -16.63 -11.07 -21.62
CA ARG A 52 -15.22 -11.45 -21.52
C ARG A 52 -14.34 -10.33 -20.98
N HIS A 53 -14.92 -9.15 -20.80
CA HIS A 53 -14.18 -7.97 -20.40
C HIS A 53 -13.51 -8.19 -19.03
N THR A 54 -12.20 -8.00 -19.01
CA THR A 54 -11.39 -8.03 -17.80
C THR A 54 -10.74 -6.67 -17.67
N PRO A 55 -11.12 -5.85 -16.68
CA PRO A 55 -10.50 -4.54 -16.50
C PRO A 55 -9.03 -4.72 -16.13
N THR A 56 -8.16 -3.88 -16.70
CA THR A 56 -6.76 -3.83 -16.29
C THR A 56 -6.64 -3.07 -14.96
N ILE A 57 -5.52 -3.28 -14.24
CA ILE A 57 -5.25 -2.52 -13.00
C ILE A 57 -5.23 -1.03 -13.30
N GLU A 58 -4.58 -0.62 -14.40
CA GLU A 58 -4.49 0.79 -14.82
C GLU A 58 -5.87 1.41 -15.05
N GLU A 59 -6.83 0.67 -15.60
CA GLU A 59 -8.19 1.17 -15.82
C GLU A 59 -8.99 1.36 -14.53
N LEU A 60 -8.70 0.56 -13.51
CA LEU A 60 -9.38 0.63 -12.21
C LEU A 60 -8.75 1.66 -11.27
N THR A 61 -7.47 1.97 -11.43
CA THR A 61 -6.72 2.85 -10.52
C THR A 61 -6.32 4.19 -11.13
N SER A 62 -6.50 4.38 -12.45
CA SER A 62 -6.16 5.65 -13.10
C SER A 62 -7.12 6.77 -12.67
N ARG A 63 -6.54 7.92 -12.33
CA ARG A 63 -7.29 9.18 -12.10
C ARG A 63 -7.98 9.67 -13.37
N ASN A 64 -7.40 9.38 -14.53
CA ASN A 64 -7.99 9.70 -15.81
C ASN A 64 -8.86 8.54 -16.28
N ALA A 65 -10.10 8.84 -16.61
CA ALA A 65 -11.02 7.86 -17.14
C ALA A 65 -10.54 7.33 -18.49
N MET A 66 -10.13 6.06 -18.53
CA MET A 66 -9.77 5.36 -19.77
C MET A 66 -11.01 4.95 -20.58
N ARG A 67 -12.11 4.71 -19.86
CA ARG A 67 -13.40 4.21 -20.35
C ARG A 67 -14.50 4.80 -19.45
N PRO A 68 -15.78 4.44 -19.59
CA PRO A 68 -16.87 4.94 -18.73
C PRO A 68 -16.79 4.46 -17.27
N TYR A 69 -15.58 4.26 -16.75
CA TYR A 69 -15.26 4.02 -15.36
C TYR A 69 -15.21 5.34 -14.60
N PHE A 70 -15.66 5.29 -13.36
CA PHE A 70 -15.63 6.43 -12.45
C PHE A 70 -15.76 5.97 -11.00
N ASP A 71 -15.13 6.74 -10.12
CA ASP A 71 -15.32 6.63 -8.69
C ASP A 71 -16.68 7.25 -8.35
N SER A 72 -17.59 6.47 -7.79
CA SER A 72 -18.93 6.95 -7.48
C SER A 72 -19.20 6.86 -5.99
N GLU A 73 -19.03 8.00 -5.32
CA GLU A 73 -19.48 8.22 -3.96
C GLU A 73 -20.84 8.93 -3.97
N GLU A 74 -21.91 8.20 -4.31
CA GLU A 74 -23.33 8.52 -4.05
C GLU A 74 -23.91 9.92 -4.40
N LYS A 75 -23.16 10.86 -4.98
CA LYS A 75 -23.66 12.23 -5.29
C LYS A 75 -24.45 12.34 -6.58
N HIS A 76 -24.36 11.37 -7.48
CA HIS A 76 -24.99 11.45 -8.80
C HIS A 76 -25.80 10.18 -9.11
N PRO A 77 -27.14 10.27 -9.26
CA PRO A 77 -27.97 9.13 -9.63
C PRO A 77 -27.83 8.71 -11.11
N HIS A 78 -26.96 9.39 -11.86
CA HIS A 78 -26.77 9.23 -13.30
C HIS A 78 -25.29 9.08 -13.66
N CYS A 79 -25.02 8.39 -14.77
CA CYS A 79 -23.71 8.28 -15.39
C CYS A 79 -23.22 9.68 -15.82
N PRO A 80 -21.99 10.09 -15.45
CA PRO A 80 -21.45 11.40 -15.83
C PRO A 80 -21.17 11.53 -17.33
N TYR A 81 -21.06 10.41 -18.07
CA TYR A 81 -20.73 10.42 -19.49
C TYR A 81 -21.95 10.48 -20.41
N CYS A 82 -23.05 9.79 -20.07
CA CYS A 82 -24.23 9.69 -20.94
C CYS A 82 -25.56 10.00 -20.26
N GLY A 83 -25.57 10.33 -18.96
CA GLY A 83 -26.80 10.57 -18.20
C GLY A 83 -27.62 9.31 -17.87
N ALA A 84 -27.14 8.12 -18.23
CA ALA A 84 -27.83 6.87 -17.94
C ALA A 84 -28.11 6.68 -16.44
N ALA A 85 -29.31 6.22 -16.09
CA ALA A 85 -29.71 5.99 -14.71
C ALA A 85 -28.84 4.94 -13.98
N LYS A 86 -28.76 5.05 -12.64
CA LYS A 86 -28.00 4.15 -11.73
C LYS A 86 -28.15 2.66 -12.00
N ARG A 87 -29.30 2.21 -12.54
CA ARG A 87 -29.53 0.79 -12.90
C ARG A 87 -28.53 0.23 -13.92
N TRP A 88 -27.92 1.09 -14.73
CA TRP A 88 -26.94 0.72 -15.76
C TRP A 88 -25.49 0.72 -15.25
N LEU A 89 -25.26 1.10 -14.00
CA LEU A 89 -23.95 1.16 -13.40
C LEU A 89 -23.63 -0.19 -12.79
N ALA A 90 -22.52 -0.80 -13.21
CA ALA A 90 -21.98 -2.01 -12.62
C ALA A 90 -20.77 -1.71 -11.74
N ARG A 91 -20.65 -2.45 -10.65
CA ARG A 91 -19.58 -2.33 -9.65
C ARG A 91 -18.45 -3.31 -9.94
N PHE A 92 -17.22 -2.85 -9.76
CA PHE A 92 -16.03 -3.68 -9.55
C PHE A 92 -15.45 -3.37 -8.18
N ASP A 93 -15.60 -4.31 -7.24
CA ASP A 93 -14.95 -4.21 -5.94
C ASP A 93 -13.54 -4.82 -6.07
N THR A 94 -12.52 -4.01 -5.79
CA THR A 94 -11.11 -4.39 -5.93
C THR A 94 -10.45 -4.43 -4.56
N TYR A 95 -9.81 -5.56 -4.28
CA TYR A 95 -9.06 -5.81 -3.04
C TYR A 95 -7.58 -5.94 -3.39
N VAL A 96 -6.76 -5.01 -2.90
CA VAL A 96 -5.31 -5.05 -3.08
C VAL A 96 -4.69 -5.60 -1.81
N ILE A 97 -4.08 -6.77 -1.93
CA ILE A 97 -3.38 -7.44 -0.84
C ILE A 97 -1.89 -7.28 -1.05
N GLU A 98 -1.23 -6.64 -0.09
CA GLU A 98 0.21 -6.52 -0.09
C GLU A 98 0.86 -7.87 0.15
N GLY A 99 1.82 -8.24 -0.69
CA GLY A 99 2.57 -9.48 -0.57
C GLY A 99 3.63 -9.37 0.53
N GLY A 100 3.54 -10.25 1.51
CA GLY A 100 4.50 -10.34 2.60
C GLY A 100 4.34 -11.65 3.39
N LYS A 101 5.22 -11.88 4.35
CA LYS A 101 5.18 -13.09 5.20
C LYS A 101 3.88 -13.24 5.97
N THR A 102 3.32 -12.14 6.44
CA THR A 102 2.11 -12.10 7.26
C THR A 102 0.83 -12.26 6.44
N THR A 103 0.87 -11.96 5.14
CA THR A 103 -0.30 -11.98 4.25
C THR A 103 -0.33 -13.20 3.32
N ASP A 104 0.78 -13.89 3.08
CA ASP A 104 0.83 -14.99 2.10
C ASP A 104 -0.06 -16.18 2.48
N ALA A 105 -0.03 -16.63 3.73
CA ALA A 105 -0.87 -17.73 4.19
C ALA A 105 -2.38 -17.38 4.16
N PRO A 106 -2.83 -16.24 4.74
CA PRO A 106 -4.21 -15.76 4.60
C PRO A 106 -4.65 -15.61 3.15
N ARG A 107 -3.81 -15.04 2.27
CA ARG A 107 -4.08 -14.87 0.84
C ARG A 107 -4.33 -16.20 0.13
N ARG A 108 -3.46 -17.18 0.33
CA ARG A 108 -3.64 -18.52 -0.27
C ARG A 108 -4.92 -19.19 0.22
N ALA A 109 -5.23 -19.05 1.52
CA ALA A 109 -6.47 -19.56 2.09
C ALA A 109 -7.71 -18.89 1.49
N LEU A 110 -7.69 -17.57 1.33
CA LEU A 110 -8.75 -16.80 0.68
C LEU A 110 -8.96 -17.28 -0.76
N ILE A 111 -7.91 -17.32 -1.58
CA ILE A 111 -7.98 -17.73 -2.99
C ILE A 111 -8.57 -19.14 -3.13
N LYS A 112 -8.22 -20.06 -2.23
CA LYS A 112 -8.75 -21.43 -2.22
C LYS A 112 -10.25 -21.49 -1.88
N LYS A 113 -10.77 -20.54 -1.09
CA LYS A 113 -12.18 -20.45 -0.72
C LYS A 113 -13.04 -19.81 -1.82
N LEU A 114 -12.43 -19.08 -2.76
CA LEU A 114 -13.19 -18.38 -3.80
C LEU A 114 -13.84 -19.36 -4.78
N PRO A 115 -15.09 -19.12 -5.20
CA PRO A 115 -15.74 -19.91 -6.23
C PRO A 115 -15.02 -19.74 -7.57
N THR A 116 -14.69 -20.85 -8.21
CA THR A 116 -14.06 -20.88 -9.55
C THR A 116 -15.08 -20.84 -10.68
N THR A 117 -16.36 -21.02 -10.36
CA THR A 117 -17.44 -21.13 -11.35
C THR A 117 -17.77 -19.77 -11.95
N GLY A 118 -17.84 -19.69 -13.29
CA GLY A 118 -18.32 -18.50 -13.99
C GLY A 118 -17.38 -17.30 -13.96
N GLU A 119 -16.10 -17.51 -13.61
CA GLU A 119 -15.05 -16.48 -13.60
C GLU A 119 -15.43 -15.23 -12.76
N GLN A 120 -16.12 -15.44 -11.65
CA GLN A 120 -16.61 -14.37 -10.79
C GLN A 120 -15.51 -13.46 -10.24
N PHE A 121 -14.31 -14.00 -10.07
CA PHE A 121 -13.16 -13.27 -9.56
C PHE A 121 -12.02 -13.28 -10.59
N ALA A 122 -11.38 -12.13 -10.79
CA ALA A 122 -10.11 -12.03 -11.49
C ALA A 122 -8.99 -11.78 -10.47
N ILE A 123 -7.89 -12.56 -10.59
CA ILE A 123 -6.72 -12.45 -9.70
C ILE A 123 -5.54 -12.01 -10.55
N VAL A 124 -4.94 -10.87 -10.21
CA VAL A 124 -3.80 -10.28 -10.94
C VAL A 124 -2.65 -10.04 -9.97
N GLU A 125 -1.45 -10.45 -10.35
CA GLU A 125 -0.22 -10.16 -9.60
C GLU A 125 0.55 -9.02 -10.30
N LYS A 126 0.92 -7.99 -9.55
CA LYS A 126 1.73 -6.87 -10.03
C LYS A 126 2.99 -6.75 -9.18
N LYS A 127 4.14 -6.62 -9.82
CA LYS A 127 5.38 -6.25 -9.14
C LYS A 127 5.37 -4.74 -8.90
N SER A 128 5.70 -4.34 -7.68
CA SER A 128 5.82 -2.96 -7.23
C SER A 128 7.10 -2.82 -6.41
N ASP A 129 7.37 -1.62 -5.92
CA ASP A 129 8.40 -1.35 -4.92
C ASP A 129 7.77 -0.83 -3.62
N SER A 130 8.49 -0.92 -2.52
CA SER A 130 7.99 -0.56 -1.19
C SER A 130 7.54 0.90 -1.10
N ARG A 131 8.17 1.78 -1.89
CA ARG A 131 7.89 3.20 -1.93
C ARG A 131 6.56 3.49 -2.64
N ALA A 132 6.33 2.86 -3.79
CA ALA A 132 5.08 2.93 -4.52
C ALA A 132 3.91 2.42 -3.69
N VAL A 133 4.10 1.31 -2.95
CA VAL A 133 3.07 0.77 -2.05
C VAL A 133 2.77 1.72 -0.89
N LEU A 134 3.79 2.37 -0.31
CA LEU A 134 3.59 3.40 0.71
C LEU A 134 2.73 4.55 0.16
N PHE A 135 3.02 5.04 -1.06
CA PHE A 135 2.24 6.11 -1.66
C PHE A 135 0.82 5.69 -2.05
N GLU A 136 0.60 4.48 -2.58
CA GLU A 136 -0.74 3.95 -2.85
C GLU A 136 -1.57 3.85 -1.56
N TRP A 137 -0.94 3.43 -0.46
CA TRP A 137 -1.56 3.44 0.86
C TRP A 137 -1.87 4.85 1.36
N LEU A 138 -0.95 5.81 1.18
CA LEU A 138 -1.16 7.22 1.56
C LEU A 138 -2.29 7.88 0.76
N ASP A 139 -2.36 7.62 -0.56
CA ASP A 139 -3.44 8.11 -1.42
C ASP A 139 -4.78 7.55 -0.96
N THR A 140 -4.85 6.24 -0.69
CA THR A 140 -6.08 5.62 -0.17
C THR A 140 -6.43 6.15 1.22
N LEU A 141 -5.43 6.39 2.08
CA LEU A 141 -5.63 6.98 3.39
C LEU A 141 -6.21 8.39 3.26
N GLY A 142 -5.68 9.22 2.34
CA GLY A 142 -6.17 10.56 2.08
C GLY A 142 -7.62 10.61 1.59
N VAL A 143 -8.05 9.66 0.74
CA VAL A 143 -9.44 9.55 0.27
C VAL A 143 -10.39 9.17 1.42
N ASN A 144 -9.94 8.32 2.34
CA ASN A 144 -10.77 7.81 3.44
C ASN A 144 -10.84 8.74 4.66
N LEU A 145 -10.09 9.85 4.65
CA LEU A 145 -10.04 10.81 5.75
C LEU A 145 -10.78 12.08 5.38
N ASP A 146 -11.61 12.60 6.30
CA ASP A 146 -12.16 13.95 6.15
C ASP A 146 -11.13 14.97 6.64
N LEU A 147 -10.33 15.49 5.70
CA LEU A 147 -9.27 16.45 6.02
C LEU A 147 -9.80 17.81 6.53
N ASN A 148 -11.12 18.04 6.51
CA ASN A 148 -11.75 19.23 7.08
C ASN A 148 -12.04 19.11 8.58
N ASP A 149 -12.02 17.89 9.14
CA ASP A 149 -12.23 17.64 10.57
C ASP A 149 -10.90 17.34 11.27
N GLU A 150 -10.53 18.11 12.29
CA GLU A 150 -9.27 17.94 13.05
C GLU A 150 -9.08 16.52 13.63
N THR A 151 -10.15 15.73 13.76
CA THR A 151 -10.07 14.33 14.18
C THR A 151 -9.29 13.44 13.19
N TRP A 152 -9.12 13.85 11.93
CA TRP A 152 -8.40 13.08 10.91
C TRP A 152 -6.95 12.79 11.31
N LEU A 153 -6.32 13.67 12.09
CA LEU A 153 -4.94 13.48 12.58
C LEU A 153 -4.82 12.25 13.49
N LEU A 154 -5.82 12.02 14.34
CA LEU A 154 -5.90 10.83 15.18
C LEU A 154 -6.19 9.59 14.35
N ASP A 155 -7.08 9.71 13.37
CA ASP A 155 -7.42 8.60 12.48
C ASP A 155 -6.24 8.17 11.61
N ALA A 156 -5.49 9.12 11.05
CA ALA A 156 -4.24 8.86 10.35
C ALA A 156 -3.22 8.16 11.26
N THR A 157 -3.10 8.60 12.51
CA THR A 157 -2.23 7.97 13.51
C THR A 157 -2.67 6.54 13.82
N ARG A 158 -3.97 6.32 14.05
CA ARG A 158 -4.55 4.99 14.29
C ARG A 158 -4.28 4.05 13.11
N LYS A 159 -4.52 4.51 11.87
CA LYS A 159 -4.29 3.70 10.65
C LYS A 159 -2.82 3.37 10.45
N TYR A 160 -1.92 4.32 10.71
CA TYR A 160 -0.48 4.07 10.71
C TYR A 160 -0.08 3.03 11.78
N LEU A 161 -0.57 3.17 13.01
CA LEU A 161 -0.27 2.23 14.10
C LEU A 161 -0.83 0.83 13.83
N ALA A 162 -2.05 0.75 13.29
CA ALA A 162 -2.66 -0.51 12.87
C ALA A 162 -1.86 -1.22 11.78
N ARG A 163 -1.27 -0.44 10.86
CA ARG A 163 -0.36 -0.98 9.84
C ARG A 163 0.99 -1.41 10.43
N ARG A 164 1.52 -0.68 11.41
CA ARG A 164 2.82 -0.96 12.06
C ARG A 164 2.76 -2.18 12.98
N ASP A 165 1.76 -2.26 13.83
CA ASP A 165 1.56 -3.34 14.79
C ASP A 165 0.13 -3.89 14.67
N PRO A 166 -0.12 -4.76 13.69
CA PRO A 166 -1.45 -5.26 13.41
C PRO A 166 -1.98 -6.24 14.45
N LYS A 167 -1.14 -6.71 15.38
CA LYS A 167 -1.57 -7.62 16.46
C LYS A 167 -2.34 -6.89 17.55
N THR A 168 -2.10 -5.59 17.70
CA THR A 168 -2.77 -4.75 18.68
C THR A 168 -4.17 -4.37 18.17
N ASN A 169 -5.18 -4.51 19.02
CA ASN A 169 -6.52 -4.01 18.72
C ASN A 169 -6.57 -2.48 18.89
N TRP A 170 -6.17 -1.76 17.86
CA TRP A 170 -6.10 -0.30 17.89
C TRP A 170 -7.47 0.38 17.98
N GLU A 171 -8.56 -0.28 17.62
CA GLU A 171 -9.90 0.27 17.81
C GLU A 171 -10.24 0.37 19.30
N ASP A 172 -9.94 -0.67 20.08
CA ASP A 172 -10.14 -0.66 21.53
C ASP A 172 -9.25 0.41 22.19
N VAL A 173 -7.98 0.50 21.77
CA VAL A 173 -7.04 1.51 22.28
C VAL A 173 -7.54 2.92 22.00
N PHE A 174 -8.04 3.19 20.80
CA PHE A 174 -8.49 4.53 20.40
C PHE A 174 -9.90 4.89 20.87
N THR A 175 -10.66 3.97 21.46
CA THR A 175 -12.04 4.20 21.91
C THR A 175 -12.17 5.42 22.84
N LYS A 176 -11.18 5.65 23.71
CA LYS A 176 -11.17 6.78 24.67
C LYS A 176 -10.12 7.85 24.36
N VAL A 177 -9.26 7.60 23.36
CA VAL A 177 -8.16 8.51 23.02
C VAL A 177 -8.70 9.71 22.27
N ARG A 178 -8.33 10.90 22.73
CA ARG A 178 -8.64 12.18 22.11
C ARG A 178 -7.41 12.92 21.60
N VAL A 179 -6.21 12.52 22.04
CA VAL A 179 -4.95 13.16 21.62
C VAL A 179 -3.84 12.11 21.64
N ALA A 180 -3.01 12.08 20.59
CA ALA A 180 -1.74 11.36 20.57
C ALA A 180 -0.58 12.35 20.84
N ARG A 181 0.34 12.00 21.74
CA ARG A 181 1.48 12.83 22.13
C ARG A 181 2.77 12.04 22.16
N ARG A 182 3.88 12.75 21.99
CA ARG A 182 5.20 12.20 22.28
C ARG A 182 5.34 11.88 23.77
N SER A 183 5.81 10.68 24.08
CA SER A 183 6.18 10.30 25.43
C SER A 183 7.62 10.69 25.73
N SER A 184 7.87 11.16 26.96
CA SER A 184 9.22 11.28 27.53
C SER A 184 9.58 10.09 28.44
N ARG A 185 8.60 9.28 28.83
CA ARG A 185 8.76 8.14 29.75
C ARG A 185 8.82 6.79 29.04
N VAL A 186 8.14 6.68 27.90
CA VAL A 186 8.09 5.45 27.09
C VAL A 186 9.18 5.50 26.03
N THR A 187 10.14 4.59 26.11
CA THR A 187 11.23 4.48 25.12
C THR A 187 10.81 3.66 23.89
N GLU A 188 9.96 2.65 24.07
CA GLU A 188 9.46 1.77 23.02
C GLU A 188 7.95 1.53 23.15
N GLY A 189 7.24 1.43 22.03
CA GLY A 189 5.81 1.17 22.01
C GLY A 189 4.95 2.39 22.39
N TYR A 190 3.92 2.15 23.19
CA TYR A 190 2.95 3.16 23.59
C TYR A 190 2.42 2.93 25.00
N GLU A 191 1.82 3.98 25.57
CA GLU A 191 1.12 3.93 26.84
C GLU A 191 -0.16 4.77 26.75
N VAL A 192 -1.26 4.26 27.32
CA VAL A 192 -2.53 4.97 27.38
C VAL A 192 -2.74 5.51 28.79
N ASP A 193 -3.02 6.80 28.88
CA ASP A 193 -3.27 7.50 30.15
C ASP A 193 -4.54 8.34 30.00
N GLY A 194 -5.65 7.80 30.48
CA GLY A 194 -6.98 8.39 30.33
C GLY A 194 -7.36 8.57 28.86
N SER A 195 -7.46 9.84 28.42
CA SER A 195 -7.81 10.20 27.05
C SER A 195 -6.60 10.51 26.16
N ARG A 196 -5.38 10.19 26.61
CA ARG A 196 -4.13 10.51 25.92
C ARG A 196 -3.38 9.22 25.57
N LEU A 197 -2.90 9.16 24.32
CA LEU A 197 -2.00 8.12 23.86
C LEU A 197 -0.58 8.69 23.83
N PHE A 198 0.31 8.14 24.65
CA PHE A 198 1.72 8.49 24.68
C PHE A 198 2.51 7.51 23.81
N LEU A 199 3.03 8.00 22.68
CA LEU A 199 3.83 7.23 21.74
C LEU A 199 5.32 7.39 22.04
N ALA A 200 6.09 6.31 21.94
CA ALA A 200 7.54 6.39 21.95
C ALA A 200 8.05 7.40 20.90
N PRO A 201 9.15 8.14 21.17
CA PRO A 201 9.62 9.22 20.30
C PRO A 201 9.74 8.84 18.82
N ARG A 202 10.24 7.63 18.54
CA ARG A 202 10.37 7.09 17.19
C ARG A 202 9.01 6.93 16.48
N ILE A 203 8.06 6.30 17.15
CA ILE A 203 6.72 6.03 16.60
C ILE A 203 5.95 7.34 16.42
N TYR A 204 6.10 8.28 17.35
CA TYR A 204 5.51 9.59 17.25
C TYR A 204 6.06 10.39 16.05
N ALA A 205 7.38 10.36 15.85
CA ALA A 205 8.04 11.01 14.73
C ALA A 205 7.53 10.46 13.39
N GLU A 206 7.44 9.13 13.24
CA GLU A 206 6.90 8.50 12.04
C GLU A 206 5.42 8.86 11.81
N ALA A 207 4.58 8.88 12.86
CA ALA A 207 3.18 9.29 12.76
C ALA A 207 3.03 10.75 12.26
N ILE A 208 3.89 11.66 12.73
CA ILE A 208 3.92 13.05 12.23
C ILE A 208 4.26 13.08 10.73
N VAL A 209 5.22 12.27 10.29
CA VAL A 209 5.59 12.22 8.87
C VAL A 209 4.43 11.71 8.02
N ILE A 210 3.69 10.69 8.48
CA ILE A 210 2.48 10.22 7.79
C ILE A 210 1.43 11.33 7.69
N GLN A 211 1.12 12.03 8.80
CA GLN A 211 0.18 13.16 8.80
C GLN A 211 0.61 14.25 7.81
N TYR A 212 1.91 14.58 7.80
CA TYR A 212 2.49 15.56 6.89
C TYR A 212 2.32 15.13 5.43
N LEU A 213 2.60 13.85 5.11
CA LEU A 213 2.51 13.33 3.74
C LEU A 213 1.07 13.34 3.21
N VAL A 214 0.11 12.90 4.02
CA VAL A 214 -1.32 12.87 3.65
C VAL A 214 -1.84 14.29 3.38
N SER A 215 -1.43 15.27 4.18
CA SER A 215 -1.93 16.64 4.10
C SER A 215 -1.10 17.58 3.21
N ARG A 216 0.01 17.12 2.63
CA ARG A 216 0.97 17.98 1.90
C ARG A 216 0.34 18.70 0.70
N SER A 217 -0.73 18.15 0.12
CA SER A 217 -1.50 18.78 -0.96
C SER A 217 -2.32 20.00 -0.51
N HIS A 218 -2.50 20.20 0.80
CA HIS A 218 -3.28 21.30 1.36
C HIS A 218 -2.38 22.46 1.83
N ALA A 219 -2.17 23.47 0.98
CA ALA A 219 -1.64 24.79 1.32
C ALA A 219 -0.23 24.87 1.97
N HIS A 220 0.81 25.11 1.16
CA HIS A 220 2.19 25.54 1.51
C HIS A 220 2.93 24.76 2.63
N GLY A 221 2.41 23.63 3.10
CA GLY A 221 2.96 22.80 4.18
C GLY A 221 1.95 21.74 4.64
N GLY A 222 2.41 20.68 5.29
CA GLY A 222 1.55 19.61 5.82
C GLY A 222 1.01 19.93 7.21
N LEU A 223 -0.28 19.69 7.44
CA LEU A 223 -0.90 19.78 8.76
C LEU A 223 -0.59 18.51 9.56
N THR A 224 -0.14 18.69 10.80
CA THR A 224 0.23 17.62 11.72
C THR A 224 -0.30 17.92 13.12
N SER A 225 -0.19 16.95 14.03
CA SER A 225 -0.46 17.14 15.46
C SER A 225 0.43 18.20 16.14
N GLU A 226 1.51 18.63 15.50
CA GLU A 226 2.42 19.69 15.94
C GLU A 226 2.16 21.04 15.24
N GLY A 227 1.06 21.12 14.50
CA GLY A 227 0.66 22.27 13.68
C GLY A 227 0.99 22.08 12.19
N ARG A 228 0.85 23.17 11.42
CA ARG A 228 1.23 23.20 10.01
C ARG A 228 2.74 23.36 9.88
N LEU A 229 3.39 22.43 9.21
CA LEU A 229 4.84 22.40 9.04
C LEU A 229 5.20 22.53 7.56
N THR A 230 6.17 23.37 7.26
CA THR A 230 6.95 23.29 6.03
C THR A 230 7.91 22.09 6.08
N LEU A 231 8.47 21.68 4.94
CA LEU A 231 9.47 20.61 4.90
C LEU A 231 10.67 20.91 5.81
N MET A 232 11.12 22.17 5.82
CA MET A 232 12.21 22.65 6.67
C MET A 232 11.90 22.49 8.16
N GLU A 233 10.69 22.86 8.57
CA GLU A 233 10.26 22.76 9.95
C GLU A 233 10.07 21.32 10.40
N LEU A 234 9.52 20.46 9.52
CA LEU A 234 9.43 19.02 9.77
C LEU A 234 10.81 18.44 10.05
N ILE A 235 11.77 18.65 9.15
CA ILE A 235 13.13 18.10 9.30
C ILE A 235 13.81 18.64 10.55
N ARG A 236 13.66 19.94 10.85
CA ARG A 236 14.20 20.54 12.08
C ARG A 236 13.62 19.86 13.33
N ARG A 237 12.31 19.60 13.36
CA ARG A 237 11.64 18.88 14.46
C ARG A 237 12.13 17.44 14.58
N LEU A 238 12.24 16.70 13.47
CA LEU A 238 12.74 15.32 13.48
C LEU A 238 14.19 15.22 13.97
N ARG A 239 15.04 16.21 13.68
CA ARG A 239 16.38 16.31 14.29
C ARG A 239 16.33 16.60 15.77
N TYR A 240 15.50 17.57 16.19
CA TYR A 240 15.34 17.90 17.59
C TYR A 240 14.82 16.71 18.42
N PHE A 241 14.04 15.82 17.79
CA PHE A 241 13.57 14.58 18.41
C PHE A 241 14.64 13.49 18.49
N GLY A 242 15.81 13.68 17.87
CA GLY A 242 16.84 12.66 17.73
C GLY A 242 16.47 11.53 16.75
N TYR A 243 15.32 11.65 16.05
CA TYR A 243 14.80 10.58 15.21
C TYR A 243 15.69 10.34 13.98
N LEU A 244 16.12 11.41 13.29
CA LEU A 244 16.98 11.27 12.11
C LEU A 244 18.33 10.62 12.44
N GLU A 245 18.92 10.97 13.59
CA GLU A 245 20.16 10.35 14.07
C GLU A 245 19.96 8.87 14.40
N GLN A 246 18.84 8.53 15.06
CA GLN A 246 18.49 7.15 15.39
C GLN A 246 18.36 6.25 14.15
N ILE A 247 17.87 6.79 13.03
CA ILE A 247 17.72 6.06 11.77
C ILE A 247 18.91 6.24 10.81
N GLY A 248 19.98 6.91 11.24
CA GLY A 248 21.23 7.06 10.50
C GLY A 248 21.24 8.14 9.40
N ILE A 249 20.25 9.02 9.36
CA ILE A 249 20.15 10.12 8.38
C ILE A 249 20.92 11.34 8.92
N THR A 250 22.07 11.65 8.31
CA THR A 250 23.01 12.69 8.77
C THR A 250 23.16 13.87 7.80
N GLU A 251 22.57 13.73 6.61
CA GLU A 251 22.55 14.69 5.51
C GLU A 251 22.00 16.03 5.99
N ARG A 252 22.34 17.13 5.33
CA ARG A 252 21.87 18.48 5.71
C ARG A 252 20.84 19.04 4.74
N GLU A 253 20.85 18.56 3.51
CA GLU A 253 19.98 19.03 2.43
C GLU A 253 18.55 18.51 2.67
N PRO A 254 17.54 19.41 2.75
CA PRO A 254 16.18 19.02 3.09
C PRO A 254 15.55 18.02 2.13
N GLY A 255 15.84 18.12 0.83
CA GLY A 255 15.38 17.19 -0.18
C GLY A 255 15.94 15.79 0.05
N GLU A 256 17.25 15.66 0.15
CA GLU A 256 17.93 14.38 0.39
C GLU A 256 17.47 13.69 1.69
N VAL A 257 17.32 14.47 2.77
CA VAL A 257 16.80 13.95 4.04
C VAL A 257 15.38 13.41 3.88
N PHE A 258 14.54 14.10 3.11
CA PHE A 258 13.16 13.70 2.88
C PHE A 258 13.07 12.42 2.04
N GLU A 259 13.91 12.29 1.03
CA GLU A 259 14.02 11.07 0.21
C GLU A 259 14.42 9.86 1.06
N LYS A 260 15.52 9.97 1.82
CA LYS A 260 15.99 8.90 2.72
C LYS A 260 14.97 8.56 3.81
N LEU A 261 14.21 9.55 4.28
CA LEU A 261 13.13 9.35 5.23
C LEU A 261 11.96 8.57 4.63
N ILE A 262 11.58 8.84 3.38
CA ILE A 262 10.54 8.07 2.67
C ILE A 262 11.02 6.64 2.47
N ASP A 263 12.26 6.44 2.02
CA ASP A 263 12.80 5.11 1.81
C ASP A 263 12.87 4.34 3.14
N HIS A 264 13.27 5.00 4.23
CA HIS A 264 13.23 4.42 5.58
C HIS A 264 11.82 4.01 6.00
N LEU A 265 10.82 4.89 5.80
CA LEU A 265 9.42 4.58 6.10
C LEU A 265 8.90 3.41 5.28
N ALA A 266 9.19 3.39 3.98
CA ALA A 266 8.84 2.30 3.09
C ALA A 266 9.48 0.96 3.52
N ALA A 267 10.71 1.00 4.05
CA ALA A 267 11.46 -0.18 4.49
C ALA A 267 11.21 -0.61 5.95
N THR A 268 10.72 0.29 6.82
CA THR A 268 10.53 -0.02 8.26
C THR A 268 9.39 -0.98 8.53
N HIS A 269 8.53 -1.17 7.54
CA HIS A 269 7.41 -2.04 7.67
C HIS A 269 7.82 -3.47 7.26
N ASP A 270 7.85 -4.39 8.23
CA ASP A 270 8.33 -5.79 8.15
C ASP A 270 7.54 -6.71 7.15
N TRP A 271 6.93 -6.21 6.08
CA TRP A 271 6.28 -7.02 5.03
C TRP A 271 7.22 -7.41 3.88
N SER A 272 8.34 -6.71 3.68
CA SER A 272 9.29 -6.93 2.59
C SER A 272 10.45 -7.88 2.95
N ARG A 273 10.67 -8.16 4.24
CA ARG A 273 11.73 -9.09 4.67
C ARG A 273 11.44 -10.54 4.27
N VAL A 274 11.82 -10.92 3.05
CA VAL A 274 12.11 -12.33 2.71
C VAL A 274 13.33 -12.74 3.54
N SER A 275 13.14 -13.43 4.66
CA SER A 275 14.28 -14.05 5.34
C SER A 275 14.68 -15.29 4.54
N GLY A 276 15.60 -15.08 3.62
CA GLY A 276 16.17 -16.12 2.76
C GLY A 276 17.57 -15.79 2.29
N GLY A 277 18.37 -15.09 3.10
CA GLY A 277 19.77 -14.80 2.78
C GLY A 277 20.65 -14.95 4.02
N LYS A 278 21.36 -16.07 4.12
CA LYS A 278 22.64 -16.09 4.85
C LYS A 278 23.50 -14.95 4.31
N PRO A 279 24.34 -14.27 5.11
CA PRO A 279 25.20 -13.21 4.60
C PRO A 279 25.97 -13.75 3.40
N ALA A 280 25.85 -13.03 2.27
CA ALA A 280 26.36 -13.45 0.98
C ALA A 280 27.79 -13.98 1.12
N LYS A 281 27.98 -15.28 0.93
CA LYS A 281 29.30 -15.81 0.59
C LYS A 281 29.67 -15.17 -0.74
N LYS A 282 30.70 -14.32 -0.71
CA LYS A 282 31.38 -13.79 -1.90
C LYS A 282 31.60 -14.93 -2.89
N VAL A 283 30.82 -14.94 -3.97
CA VAL A 283 31.12 -15.75 -5.14
C VAL A 283 32.12 -14.93 -5.95
N SER A 284 33.39 -15.30 -5.84
CA SER A 284 34.43 -14.81 -6.75
C SER A 284 34.18 -15.40 -8.13
N THR A 285 33.79 -14.57 -9.08
CA THR A 285 33.86 -14.90 -10.51
C THR A 285 35.33 -14.96 -10.93
N GLY A 286 35.83 -16.19 -11.09
CA GLY A 286 37.10 -16.49 -11.73
C GLY A 286 36.88 -17.60 -12.75
N SER A 287 36.76 -17.21 -14.02
CA SER A 287 36.80 -18.08 -15.19
C SER A 287 38.21 -18.65 -15.37
N GLY A 288 38.33 -19.91 -15.81
CA GLY A 288 39.59 -20.48 -16.29
C GLY A 288 39.83 -21.92 -15.86
N SER A 289 40.34 -22.73 -16.79
CA SER A 289 40.19 -24.18 -16.88
C SER A 289 41.33 -25.01 -16.26
N ASP A 290 41.10 -26.32 -16.32
CA ASP A 290 42.07 -27.42 -16.41
C ASP A 290 42.72 -28.03 -15.15
N ARG A 291 42.10 -29.13 -14.73
CA ARG A 291 42.63 -30.52 -14.74
C ARG A 291 44.05 -30.80 -14.17
N VAL A 292 44.04 -31.82 -13.30
CA VAL A 292 45.06 -32.85 -12.99
C VAL A 292 45.85 -32.73 -11.68
N SER A 293 45.78 -33.86 -10.98
CA SER A 293 46.47 -34.33 -9.78
C SER A 293 48.01 -34.27 -9.82
N ARG A 294 48.64 -33.94 -8.68
CA ARG A 294 49.51 -34.82 -7.86
C ARG A 294 50.48 -34.04 -6.97
N SER A 295 50.59 -34.54 -5.73
CA SER A 295 51.79 -34.70 -4.89
C SER A 295 52.51 -33.51 -4.23
N LYS A 296 52.60 -33.66 -2.89
CA LYS A 296 53.76 -33.57 -1.98
C LYS A 296 54.44 -32.22 -1.68
N LYS A 297 54.58 -32.04 -0.34
CA LYS A 297 55.65 -31.35 0.42
C LYS A 297 55.70 -29.83 0.26
N SER A 298 56.13 -28.99 1.20
CA SER A 298 56.42 -28.98 2.64
C SER A 298 56.98 -27.57 2.92
N ILE A 299 57.01 -27.12 4.18
CA ILE A 299 57.87 -26.06 4.76
C ILE A 299 57.24 -24.66 4.98
N LYS A 300 56.95 -24.42 6.27
CA LYS A 300 57.24 -23.26 7.15
C LYS A 300 57.62 -21.90 6.51
N LYS A 301 56.96 -20.81 6.93
CA LYS A 301 57.45 -19.84 7.96
C LYS A 301 56.59 -18.55 8.06
N ALA A 302 56.57 -18.05 9.30
CA ALA A 302 56.57 -16.64 9.73
C ALA A 302 55.30 -15.77 9.61
N SER A 303 54.62 -15.65 10.75
CA SER A 303 54.27 -14.41 11.45
C SER A 303 54.28 -13.09 10.65
N LYS A 304 53.10 -12.47 10.53
CA LYS A 304 52.98 -11.01 10.57
C LYS A 304 51.62 -10.60 11.14
N THR A 305 51.70 -10.02 12.34
CA THR A 305 50.67 -9.27 13.05
C THR A 305 50.16 -8.14 12.15
N ARG A 306 48.84 -8.04 11.94
CA ARG A 306 48.23 -6.83 11.38
C ARG A 306 46.92 -6.53 12.11
N LYS A 307 46.98 -5.46 12.91
CA LYS A 307 45.86 -4.70 13.47
C LYS A 307 44.75 -4.56 12.42
N SER A 308 43.62 -5.24 12.63
CA SER A 308 42.39 -4.92 11.93
C SER A 308 41.81 -3.66 12.57
N LYS A 309 41.92 -2.55 11.84
CA LYS A 309 41.26 -1.29 12.13
C LYS A 309 39.76 -1.54 12.03
N THR A 310 39.03 -1.35 13.13
CA THR A 310 37.56 -1.42 13.19
C THR A 310 37.03 -0.29 12.31
N ALA A 311 36.67 -0.61 11.07
CA ALA A 311 35.91 0.30 10.22
C ALA A 311 34.46 0.27 10.70
N GLN A 312 33.89 1.45 10.91
CA GLN A 312 32.46 1.63 11.16
C GLN A 312 31.66 1.04 9.99
N PRO A 313 30.47 0.46 10.23
CA PRO A 313 29.62 0.02 9.14
C PRO A 313 29.19 1.24 8.32
N GLU A 314 29.43 1.20 7.01
CA GLU A 314 28.83 2.17 6.09
C GLU A 314 27.30 2.07 6.18
N PRO A 315 26.56 3.19 6.10
CA PRO A 315 25.11 3.15 6.16
C PRO A 315 24.61 2.33 4.98
N ASP A 316 23.91 1.22 5.27
CA ASP A 316 23.22 0.43 4.27
C ASP A 316 22.35 1.39 3.43
N GLU A 317 22.62 1.49 2.13
CA GLU A 317 21.74 2.21 1.21
C GLU A 317 20.34 1.60 1.36
N ILE A 318 19.40 2.40 1.86
CA ILE A 318 18.00 2.00 1.99
C ILE A 318 17.40 2.01 0.58
N ILE A 319 17.58 0.92 -0.15
CA ILE A 319 17.04 0.74 -1.50
C ILE A 319 15.59 0.26 -1.37
N SER A 320 14.68 0.89 -2.11
CA SER A 320 13.28 0.46 -2.21
C SER A 320 13.19 -1.04 -2.52
N GLU A 321 12.53 -1.81 -1.66
CA GLU A 321 12.49 -3.26 -1.76
C GLU A 321 11.38 -3.72 -2.73
N PRO A 322 11.60 -4.77 -3.53
CA PRO A 322 10.58 -5.26 -4.45
C PRO A 322 9.43 -5.93 -3.67
N VAL A 323 8.20 -5.54 -4.00
CA VAL A 323 6.97 -6.03 -3.36
C VAL A 323 6.05 -6.59 -4.43
N LYS A 324 5.32 -7.66 -4.10
CA LYS A 324 4.23 -8.17 -4.93
C LYS A 324 2.91 -7.65 -4.42
N LEU A 325 2.10 -7.05 -5.28
CA LEU A 325 0.71 -6.73 -4.98
C LEU A 325 -0.20 -7.77 -5.64
N HIS A 326 -1.20 -8.22 -4.89
CA HIS A 326 -2.21 -9.16 -5.37
C HIS A 326 -3.56 -8.46 -5.44
N TYR A 327 -4.02 -8.22 -6.65
CA TYR A 327 -5.33 -7.63 -6.92
C TYR A 327 -6.35 -8.76 -7.07
N LEU A 328 -7.41 -8.71 -6.27
CA LEU A 328 -8.59 -9.54 -6.40
C LEU A 328 -9.75 -8.64 -6.81
N ILE A 329 -10.28 -8.86 -8.02
CA ILE A 329 -11.35 -8.06 -8.60
C ILE A 329 -12.63 -8.90 -8.61
N ASP A 330 -13.65 -8.43 -7.92
CA ASP A 330 -14.98 -9.04 -7.94
C ASP A 330 -15.78 -8.53 -9.14
N ARG A 331 -16.27 -9.47 -9.96
CA ARG A 331 -16.99 -9.19 -11.21
C ARG A 331 -18.45 -9.64 -11.15
N ARG A 332 -18.97 -10.07 -10.00
CA ARG A 332 -20.31 -10.66 -9.91
C ARG A 332 -21.41 -9.68 -10.33
N ASP A 333 -21.43 -8.48 -9.75
CA ASP A 333 -22.40 -7.42 -10.10
C ASP A 333 -22.29 -7.05 -11.59
N PHE A 334 -21.06 -6.94 -12.10
CA PHE A 334 -20.80 -6.69 -13.52
C PHE A 334 -21.39 -7.78 -14.42
N LEU A 335 -21.05 -9.05 -14.19
CA LEU A 335 -21.51 -10.17 -15.01
C LEU A 335 -23.03 -10.33 -14.98
N GLU A 336 -23.66 -10.04 -13.85
CA GLU A 336 -25.11 -10.06 -13.71
C GLU A 336 -25.77 -8.89 -14.47
N LYS A 337 -25.28 -7.67 -14.30
CA LYS A 337 -25.84 -6.49 -14.97
C LYS A 337 -25.61 -6.49 -16.47
N VAL A 338 -24.50 -7.02 -16.96
CA VAL A 338 -24.26 -7.18 -18.40
C VAL A 338 -25.35 -8.03 -19.06
N LYS A 339 -25.85 -9.08 -18.37
CA LYS A 339 -26.99 -9.88 -18.86
C LYS A 339 -28.28 -9.05 -18.90
N SER A 340 -28.54 -8.28 -17.85
CA SER A 340 -29.71 -7.39 -17.78
C SER A 340 -29.71 -6.33 -18.88
N VAL A 341 -28.55 -5.70 -19.14
CA VAL A 341 -28.38 -4.72 -20.22
C VAL A 341 -28.61 -5.34 -21.58
N TYR A 342 -27.99 -6.50 -21.84
CA TYR A 342 -28.22 -7.20 -23.10
C TYR A 342 -29.70 -7.51 -23.33
N ALA A 343 -30.40 -8.01 -22.31
CA ALA A 343 -31.83 -8.30 -22.43
C ALA A 343 -32.64 -7.05 -22.78
N SER A 344 -32.28 -5.87 -22.25
CA SER A 344 -32.97 -4.61 -22.55
C SER A 344 -32.67 -4.01 -23.93
N TYR A 345 -31.50 -4.29 -24.50
CA TYR A 345 -31.09 -3.81 -25.85
C TYR A 345 -31.44 -4.81 -26.96
N ALA A 346 -31.77 -6.05 -26.60
CA ALA A 346 -32.20 -7.09 -27.53
C ALA A 346 -33.73 -7.16 -27.70
N ALA A 347 -34.48 -6.46 -26.84
CA ALA A 347 -35.92 -6.21 -26.97
C ALA A 347 -36.15 -5.03 -27.91
#